data_AF-A0A4P6V3L7-F1
#
_entry.id   AF-A0A4P6V3L7-F1
#
_cell.length_a   1.000
_cell.length_b   1.000
_cell.length_c   1.000
_cell.angle_alpha   90.00
_cell.angle_beta   90.00
_cell.angle_gamma   90.00
#
_symmetry.space_group_name_H-M   'P 1'
#
loop_
_entity.id
_entity.type
_entity.pdbx_description
1 polymer ?
#
loop_
_entity_poly.entity_id
_entity_poly.type
_entity_poly.pdbx_seq_one_letter_code
_entity_poly.pdbx_strand_id
1 'polypeptide(L)'
;MGNKPEVTIFADKEEEELYRRIESDEFVPGPSHLTPERKAELMQAAQATFDESTQITIDIRFGDLLELRARAEREGVSEQELINAILHKAVSE
;
A
#
# COMPACT_ATOMS: atom_id res chain seq x y z
N MET A 1 21.76 -20.74 -2.60
CA MET A 1 22.27 -19.40 -2.98
C MET A 1 21.04 -18.53 -3.15
N GLY A 2 20.85 -17.54 -2.27
CA GLY A 2 19.64 -16.72 -2.28
C GLY A 2 19.69 -15.74 -3.44
N ASN A 3 18.62 -15.67 -4.24
CA ASN A 3 18.43 -14.60 -5.22
C ASN A 3 18.31 -13.28 -4.44
N LYS A 4 19.40 -12.52 -4.35
CA LYS A 4 19.29 -11.11 -4.01
C LYS A 4 18.62 -10.41 -5.20
N PRO A 5 17.56 -9.62 -4.99
CA PRO A 5 17.01 -8.81 -6.07
C PRO A 5 18.07 -7.78 -6.47
N GLU A 6 18.60 -7.90 -7.70
CA GLU A 6 19.50 -6.92 -8.29
C GLU A 6 18.69 -5.93 -9.11
N VAL A 7 18.96 -4.62 -8.94
CA VAL A 7 18.31 -3.58 -9.74
C VAL A 7 18.95 -3.57 -11.13
N THR A 8 18.16 -3.89 -12.16
CA THR A 8 18.64 -3.98 -13.54
C THR A 8 18.24 -2.79 -14.42
N ILE A 9 17.37 -1.90 -13.92
CA ILE A 9 16.86 -0.73 -14.65
C ILE A 9 17.02 0.49 -13.76
N PHE A 10 17.72 1.50 -14.26
CA PHE A 10 17.91 2.80 -13.63
C PHE A 10 17.18 3.86 -14.45
N ALA A 11 16.56 4.83 -13.79
CA ALA A 11 15.88 5.96 -14.42
C ALA A 11 16.88 6.88 -15.13
N ASP A 12 18.10 7.04 -14.57
CA ASP A 12 19.18 7.80 -15.17
C ASP A 12 20.57 7.34 -14.70
N LYS A 13 21.61 8.02 -15.20
CA LYS A 13 23.02 7.74 -14.86
C LYS A 13 23.39 8.15 -13.44
N GLU A 14 22.69 9.14 -12.87
CA GLU A 14 22.93 9.61 -11.51
C GLU A 14 22.46 8.55 -10.50
N GLU A 15 21.29 7.95 -10.74
CA GLU A 15 20.76 6.85 -9.95
C GLU A 15 21.67 5.61 -10.00
N GLU A 16 22.18 5.25 -11.19
CA GLU A 16 23.11 4.13 -11.35
C GLU A 16 24.40 4.34 -10.55
N GLU A 17 24.95 5.57 -10.55
CA GLU A 17 26.15 5.90 -9.78
C GLU A 17 25.90 5.87 -8.26
N LEU A 18 24.75 6.37 -7.81
CA LEU A 18 24.33 6.32 -6.42
C LEU A 18 24.16 4.86 -5.94
N TYR A 19 23.51 4.02 -6.74
CA TYR A 19 23.31 2.61 -6.41
C TYR A 19 24.64 1.89 -6.19
N ARG A 20 25.60 2.08 -7.12
CA ARG A 20 26.95 1.48 -7.00
C ARG A 20 27.68 1.96 -5.74
N ARG A 21 27.58 3.24 -5.41
CA ARG A 21 28.24 3.82 -4.21
C ARG A 21 27.64 3.31 -2.89
N ILE A 22 26.35 3.02 -2.89
CA ILE A 22 25.65 2.46 -1.73
C ILE A 22 26.02 0.97 -1.57
N GLU A 23 26.04 0.20 -2.65
CA GLU A 23 26.41 -1.22 -2.63
C GLU A 23 27.91 -1.46 -2.38
N SER A 24 28.79 -0.49 -2.73
CA SER A 24 30.23 -0.60 -2.53
C SER A 24 30.70 -0.35 -1.09
N ASP A 25 29.79 -0.11 -0.14
CA ASP A 25 30.09 0.22 1.27
C ASP A 25 30.93 1.52 1.44
N GLU A 26 31.10 2.29 0.36
CA GLU A 26 31.82 3.58 0.34
C GLU A 26 30.92 4.77 0.73
N PHE A 27 29.63 4.53 0.87
CA PHE A 27 28.67 5.55 1.25
C PHE A 27 28.81 5.90 2.73
N VAL A 28 29.37 7.08 3.02
CA VAL A 28 29.35 7.66 4.37
C VAL A 28 28.08 8.48 4.53
N PRO A 29 27.11 8.06 5.37
CA PRO A 29 25.90 8.84 5.59
C PRO A 29 26.26 10.20 6.20
N GLY A 30 25.75 11.27 5.59
CA GLY A 30 25.83 12.62 6.14
C GLY A 30 25.04 12.77 7.44
N PRO A 31 25.10 13.95 8.09
CA PRO A 31 24.29 14.23 9.27
C PRO A 31 22.81 14.05 8.95
N SER A 32 22.10 13.32 9.80
CA SER A 32 20.66 13.14 9.62
C SER A 32 19.93 14.46 9.87
N HIS A 33 19.19 14.90 8.87
CA HIS A 33 18.27 16.05 8.98
C HIS A 33 16.88 15.63 9.50
N LEU A 34 16.73 14.38 9.96
CA LEU A 34 15.45 13.85 10.44
C LEU A 34 15.17 14.36 11.86
N THR A 35 14.55 15.53 11.96
CA THR A 35 14.03 16.05 13.23
C THR A 35 12.74 15.33 13.64
N PRO A 36 12.34 15.34 14.92
CA PRO A 36 11.07 14.77 15.36
C PRO A 36 9.86 15.38 14.63
N GLU A 37 9.89 16.69 14.38
CA GLU A 37 8.87 17.41 13.61
C GLU A 37 8.81 16.91 12.17
N ARG A 38 9.97 16.83 11.49
CA ARG A 38 10.03 16.33 10.11
C ARG A 38 9.60 14.88 10.00
N LYS A 39 9.90 14.05 10.99
CA LYS A 39 9.44 12.67 11.05
C LYS A 39 7.90 12.60 11.16
N ALA A 40 7.29 13.44 11.99
CA ALA A 40 5.83 13.48 12.13
C ALA A 40 5.15 13.91 10.81
N GLU A 41 5.69 14.92 10.13
CA GLU A 41 5.20 15.36 8.81
C GLU A 41 5.26 14.22 7.78
N LEU A 42 6.40 13.52 7.70
CA LEU A 42 6.58 12.40 6.76
C LEU A 42 5.64 11.23 7.09
N MET A 43 5.41 10.95 8.37
CA MET A 43 4.47 9.91 8.79
C MET A 43 3.03 10.28 8.43
N GLN A 44 2.63 11.55 8.61
CA GLN A 44 1.30 12.03 8.24
C GLN A 44 1.10 11.98 6.71
N ALA A 45 2.10 12.40 5.94
CA ALA A 45 2.06 12.31 4.48
C ALA A 45 1.93 10.86 4.00
N ALA A 46 2.68 9.93 4.61
CA ALA A 46 2.59 8.51 4.30
C ALA A 46 1.20 7.94 4.63
N GLN A 47 0.64 8.26 5.81
CA GLN A 47 -0.72 7.85 6.17
C GLN A 47 -1.76 8.37 5.17
N ALA A 48 -1.66 9.63 4.76
CA ALA A 48 -2.56 10.20 3.76
C ALA A 48 -2.49 9.50 2.40
N THR A 49 -1.31 8.98 2.00
CA THR A 49 -1.17 8.18 0.78
C THR A 49 -1.77 6.77 0.93
N PHE A 50 -1.70 6.16 2.12
CA PHE A 50 -2.33 4.86 2.37
C PHE A 50 -3.86 4.95 2.50
N ASP A 51 -4.38 6.11 2.88
CA ASP A 51 -5.82 6.39 2.94
C ASP A 51 -6.46 6.59 1.55
N GLU A 52 -5.67 6.60 0.47
CA GLU A 52 -6.21 6.62 -0.89
C GLU A 52 -6.95 5.31 -1.20
N SER A 53 -8.25 5.42 -1.49
CA SER A 53 -9.10 4.28 -1.83
C SER A 53 -8.62 3.64 -3.14
N THR A 54 -8.02 2.46 -3.04
CA THR A 54 -7.61 1.68 -4.21
C THR A 54 -8.77 0.78 -4.66
N GLN A 55 -9.09 0.80 -5.96
CA GLN A 55 -10.07 -0.13 -6.54
C GLN A 55 -9.41 -1.51 -6.74
N ILE A 56 -10.05 -2.56 -6.22
CA ILE A 56 -9.65 -3.95 -6.43
C ILE A 56 -10.77 -4.73 -7.12
N THR A 57 -10.41 -5.68 -7.98
CA THR A 57 -11.36 -6.63 -8.58
C THR A 57 -11.32 -7.92 -7.78
N ILE A 58 -12.49 -8.42 -7.38
CA ILE A 58 -12.64 -9.65 -6.60
C ILE A 58 -13.56 -10.60 -7.36
N ASP A 59 -13.13 -11.84 -7.54
CA ASP A 59 -13.98 -12.90 -8.07
C ASP A 59 -14.87 -13.46 -6.96
N ILE A 60 -16.18 -13.42 -7.18
CA ILE A 60 -17.19 -13.92 -6.25
C ILE A 60 -18.05 -14.95 -6.98
N ARG A 61 -18.37 -16.06 -6.30
CA ARG A 61 -19.29 -17.06 -6.88
C ARG A 61 -20.67 -16.44 -7.05
N PHE A 62 -21.35 -16.77 -8.15
CA PHE A 62 -22.67 -16.22 -8.43
C PHE A 62 -23.71 -16.47 -7.32
N GLY A 63 -23.67 -17.64 -6.67
CA GLY A 63 -24.55 -17.96 -5.54
C GLY A 63 -24.32 -17.03 -4.34
N ASP A 64 -23.05 -16.78 -3.99
CA ASP A 64 -22.69 -15.88 -2.88
C ASP A 64 -23.12 -14.43 -3.18
N LEU A 65 -23.01 -14.01 -4.45
CA LEU A 65 -23.49 -12.69 -4.90
C LEU A 65 -25.01 -12.54 -4.68
N LEU A 66 -25.81 -13.56 -5.01
CA LEU A 66 -27.25 -13.52 -4.79
C LEU A 66 -27.62 -13.43 -3.30
N GLU A 67 -26.89 -14.14 -2.44
CA GLU A 67 -27.10 -14.05 -1.00
C GLU A 67 -26.72 -12.67 -0.44
N LEU A 68 -25.61 -12.09 -0.91
CA LEU A 68 -25.21 -10.73 -0.58
C LEU A 68 -26.29 -9.73 -0.99
N ARG A 69 -26.88 -9.88 -2.18
CA ARG A 69 -27.99 -9.04 -2.66
C ARG A 69 -29.20 -9.11 -1.75
N ALA A 70 -29.66 -10.33 -1.47
CA ALA A 70 -30.81 -10.57 -0.61
C ALA A 70 -30.58 -10.06 0.82
N ARG A 71 -29.33 -10.03 1.28
CA ARG A 71 -28.96 -9.43 2.56
C ARG A 71 -28.97 -7.90 2.50
N ALA A 72 -28.38 -7.30 1.47
CA ALA A 72 -28.36 -5.86 1.28
C ALA A 72 -29.79 -5.27 1.20
N GLU A 73 -30.68 -5.94 0.44
CA GLU A 73 -32.09 -5.55 0.34
C GLU A 73 -32.83 -5.60 1.69
N ARG A 74 -32.55 -6.61 2.53
CA ARG A 74 -33.13 -6.72 3.88
C ARG A 74 -32.63 -5.64 4.82
N GLU A 75 -31.36 -5.25 4.69
CA GLU A 75 -30.73 -4.21 5.49
C GLU A 75 -31.01 -2.79 4.94
N GLY A 76 -31.63 -2.69 3.76
CA GLY A 76 -31.97 -1.41 3.13
C GLY A 76 -30.77 -0.66 2.57
N VAL A 77 -29.68 -1.36 2.26
CA VAL A 77 -28.42 -0.82 1.74
C VAL A 77 -28.11 -1.39 0.35
N SER A 78 -27.18 -0.78 -0.38
CA SER A 78 -26.68 -1.36 -1.63
C SER A 78 -25.75 -2.56 -1.38
N GLU A 79 -25.61 -3.44 -2.38
CA GLU A 79 -24.64 -4.55 -2.34
C GLU A 79 -23.22 -4.05 -2.04
N GLN A 80 -22.81 -2.93 -2.66
CA GLN A 80 -21.47 -2.37 -2.51
C GLN A 80 -21.22 -1.84 -1.10
N GLU A 81 -22.19 -1.14 -0.50
CA GLU A 81 -22.08 -0.66 0.87
C GLU A 81 -21.97 -1.82 1.86
N LEU A 82 -22.76 -2.89 1.67
CA LEU A 82 -22.69 -4.08 2.51
C LEU A 82 -21.32 -4.78 2.37
N ILE A 83 -20.81 -4.95 1.14
CA ILE A 83 -19.50 -5.54 0.90
C ILE A 83 -18.40 -4.71 1.58
N ASN A 84 -18.44 -3.38 1.44
CA ASN A 84 -17.48 -2.49 2.09
C ASN A 84 -17.56 -2.58 3.62
N ALA A 85 -18.76 -2.63 4.20
CA ALA A 85 -18.94 -2.76 5.64
C ALA A 85 -18.39 -4.10 6.17
N ILE A 86 -18.58 -5.20 5.43
CA ILE A 86 -18.03 -6.51 5.77
C ILE A 86 -16.49 -6.49 5.71
N LEU A 87 -15.91 -5.93 4.64
CA LEU A 87 -14.46 -5.81 4.49
C LEU A 87 -13.85 -4.95 5.60
N HIS A 88 -14.48 -3.80 5.89
CA HIS A 88 -14.02 -2.91 6.95
C HIS A 88 -14.09 -3.60 8.32
N LYS A 89 -15.18 -4.31 8.60
CA LYS A 89 -15.33 -5.08 9.84
C LYS A 89 -14.24 -6.16 9.98
N ALA A 90 -13.92 -6.86 8.89
CA ALA A 90 -12.93 -7.94 8.91
C ALA A 90 -11.48 -7.46 9.18
N VAL A 91 -11.18 -6.18 8.97
CA VAL A 91 -9.86 -5.60 9.21
C VAL A 91 -9.81 -4.81 10.52
N SER A 92 -10.95 -4.32 11.01
CA SER A 92 -11.07 -3.55 12.25
C SER A 92 -11.26 -4.41 13.51
N GLU A 93 -11.51 -5.71 13.38
CA GLU A 93 -11.52 -6.72 14.47
C GLU A 93 -10.18 -7.47 14.55
#